data_AF-A0A127M3X6-F1
#
_entry.id   AF-A0A127M3X6-F1
#
_cell.length_a   1.000
_cell.length_b   1.000
_cell.length_c   1.000
_cell.angle_alpha   90.00
_cell.angle_beta   90.00
_cell.angle_gamma   90.00
#
_symmetry.space_group_name_H-M   'P 1'
#
loop_
_entity.id
_entity.type
_entity.pdbx_description
1 polymer ?
#
loop_
_entity_poly.entity_id
_entity_poly.type
_entity_poly.pdbx_seq_one_letter_code
_entity_poly.pdbx_strand_id
1 'polypeptide(L)'
;MPLELDGCKAGDTLILREVHFDNDSAKLRPESKIFLDQVARELKENPTIKVAIEGHTDNNASYDYNMNLSQNRANATRFYLVSIGVNPDQLVPKGYGFTQPIADNGTADGRALNRRVELKLVGTLVLAPAKPTKVYISTFHAKPQQLEVPVGTEVTWVNYDEISHDISFDGVMGSRIWTSPWLGNSYSLKFDQAGTYNYRCSVHKDVNGKIVVKPSVAEYVTTESPVYGGQTTSSYKAIQTREPYGG
;
A
#
# COMPACT_ATOMS: atom_id res chain seq x y z
N MET A 1 -1.23 23.34 13.96
CA MET A 1 -0.42 22.95 12.78
C MET A 1 -1.25 22.06 11.88
N PRO A 2 -1.08 22.12 10.55
CA PRO A 2 -1.63 21.11 9.66
C PRO A 2 -1.04 19.73 9.97
N LEU A 3 -1.81 18.68 9.73
CA LEU A 3 -1.31 17.31 9.72
C LEU A 3 -0.35 17.16 8.53
N GLU A 4 0.83 16.58 8.74
CA GLU A 4 1.79 16.23 7.68
C GLU A 4 2.13 14.74 7.83
N LEU A 5 2.03 13.96 6.75
CA LEU A 5 2.44 12.54 6.73
C LEU A 5 3.85 12.33 6.15
N ASP A 6 4.50 13.41 5.70
CA ASP A 6 5.84 13.36 5.16
C ASP A 6 6.86 12.90 6.22
N GLY A 7 7.65 11.88 5.88
CA GLY A 7 8.64 11.29 6.78
C GLY A 7 8.11 10.23 7.75
N CYS A 8 6.79 9.99 7.79
CA CYS A 8 6.22 8.87 8.52
C CYS A 8 6.68 7.52 7.93
N LYS A 9 6.98 6.56 8.81
CA LYS A 9 7.45 5.22 8.45
C LYS A 9 6.38 4.18 8.78
N ALA A 10 6.49 3.01 8.15
CA ALA A 10 5.66 1.87 8.50
C ALA A 10 5.79 1.56 10.01
N GLY A 11 4.66 1.44 10.71
CA GLY A 11 4.59 1.30 12.17
C GLY A 11 4.20 2.59 12.91
N ASP A 12 4.33 3.76 12.30
CA ASP A 12 3.92 5.02 12.92
C ASP A 12 2.39 5.04 13.14
N THR A 13 1.96 5.52 14.30
CA THR A 13 0.56 5.57 14.68
C THR A 13 0.13 7.01 14.92
N LEU A 14 -0.85 7.46 14.13
CA LEU A 14 -1.52 8.74 14.29
C LEU A 14 -2.87 8.51 14.98
N ILE A 15 -2.96 8.92 16.24
CA ILE A 15 -4.22 8.84 16.99
C ILE A 15 -5.14 9.99 16.55
N LEU A 16 -6.27 9.68 15.92
CA LEU A 16 -7.23 10.68 15.44
C LEU A 16 -8.18 11.11 16.56
N ARG A 17 -7.66 11.82 17.56
CA ARG A 17 -8.45 12.25 18.74
C ARG A 17 -9.64 13.17 18.39
N GLU A 18 -9.59 13.84 17.23
CA GLU A 18 -10.63 14.75 16.74
C GLU A 18 -11.73 14.05 15.90
N VAL A 19 -11.63 12.73 15.70
CA VAL A 19 -12.68 11.94 15.04
C VAL A 19 -13.69 11.45 16.07
N HIS A 20 -14.88 12.02 15.98
CA HIS A 20 -16.00 11.88 16.87
C HIS A 20 -17.22 11.36 16.12
N PHE A 21 -18.03 10.61 16.85
CA PHE A 21 -19.27 10.05 16.36
C PHE A 21 -20.43 10.49 17.26
N ASP A 22 -21.65 10.48 16.71
CA ASP A 22 -22.86 10.59 17.53
C ASP A 22 -22.87 9.48 18.59
N ASN A 23 -23.57 9.74 19.71
CA ASN A 23 -23.60 8.78 20.82
C ASN A 23 -24.11 7.43 20.34
N ASP A 24 -23.41 6.36 20.75
CA ASP A 24 -23.75 4.98 20.39
C ASP A 24 -23.92 4.75 18.87
N SER A 25 -23.22 5.54 18.06
CA SER A 25 -23.38 5.54 16.61
C SER A 25 -22.04 5.47 15.87
N ALA A 26 -22.13 5.12 14.58
CA ALA A 26 -21.07 5.25 13.58
C ALA A 26 -21.24 6.50 12.69
N LYS A 27 -22.20 7.38 13.01
CA LYS A 27 -22.40 8.63 12.29
C LYS A 27 -21.33 9.65 12.70
N LEU A 28 -20.47 10.02 11.74
CA LEU A 28 -19.44 11.05 11.91
C LEU A 28 -20.08 12.42 12.17
N ARG A 29 -19.52 13.14 13.14
CA ARG A 29 -19.94 14.52 13.43
C ARG A 29 -19.31 15.51 12.44
N PRO A 30 -19.94 16.68 12.20
CA PRO A 30 -19.40 17.69 11.29
C PRO A 30 -17.97 18.13 11.60
N GLU A 31 -17.62 18.30 12.89
CA GLU A 31 -16.28 18.68 13.32
C GLU A 31 -15.21 17.66 12.90
N SER A 32 -15.56 16.37 12.91
CA SER A 32 -14.65 15.29 12.52
C SER A 32 -14.39 15.25 11.03
N LYS A 33 -15.36 15.70 10.21
CA LYS A 33 -15.20 15.82 8.77
C LYS A 33 -14.11 16.83 8.41
N ILE A 34 -14.05 17.97 9.12
CA ILE A 34 -13.01 19.00 8.94
C ILE A 34 -11.61 18.41 9.14
N PHE A 35 -11.43 17.59 10.17
CA PHE A 35 -10.14 16.93 10.43
C PHE A 35 -9.86 15.81 9.40
N LEU A 36 -10.87 15.02 9.03
CA LEU A 36 -10.73 13.98 8.00
C LEU A 36 -10.43 14.56 6.62
N ASP A 37 -10.83 15.80 6.32
CA ASP A 37 -10.43 16.49 5.09
C ASP A 37 -8.92 16.77 5.05
N GLN A 38 -8.30 17.03 6.20
CA GLN A 38 -6.83 17.17 6.30
C GLN A 38 -6.15 15.83 6.06
N VAL A 39 -6.62 14.77 6.73
CA VAL A 39 -6.16 13.39 6.51
C VAL A 39 -6.26 13.00 5.03
N ALA A 40 -7.37 13.35 4.38
CA ALA A 40 -7.59 13.03 2.98
C ALA A 40 -6.62 13.75 2.05
N ARG A 41 -6.25 15.01 2.32
CA ARG A 41 -5.20 15.70 1.54
C ARG A 41 -3.89 14.95 1.64
N GLU A 42 -3.45 14.64 2.85
CA GLU A 42 -2.18 13.93 3.08
C GLU A 42 -2.13 12.57 2.38
N LEU A 43 -3.20 11.78 2.49
CA LEU A 43 -3.26 10.46 1.83
C LEU A 43 -3.28 10.56 0.29
N LYS A 44 -3.86 11.63 -0.26
CA LYS A 44 -3.85 11.90 -1.72
C LYS A 44 -2.49 12.36 -2.21
N GLU A 45 -1.78 13.16 -1.43
CA GLU A 45 -0.41 13.62 -1.72
C GLU A 45 0.62 12.50 -1.52
N ASN A 46 0.31 11.53 -0.65
CA ASN A 46 1.10 10.34 -0.39
C ASN A 46 0.39 9.05 -0.84
N PRO A 47 0.21 8.82 -2.16
CA PRO A 47 -0.54 7.67 -2.69
C PRO A 47 0.11 6.33 -2.35
N THR A 48 1.36 6.34 -1.88
CA THR A 48 2.09 5.16 -1.44
C THR A 48 1.77 4.74 0.00
N ILE A 49 1.17 5.58 0.83
CA ILE A 49 0.92 5.23 2.22
C ILE A 49 -0.33 4.36 2.34
N LYS A 50 -0.24 3.27 3.12
CA LYS A 50 -1.39 2.50 3.61
C LYS A 50 -1.62 2.75 5.08
N VAL A 51 -2.86 3.02 5.43
CA VAL A 51 -3.29 3.18 6.82
C VAL A 51 -4.34 2.14 7.19
N ALA A 52 -4.21 1.56 8.38
CA ALA A 52 -5.32 0.91 9.05
C ALA A 52 -6.12 1.96 9.82
N ILE A 53 -7.44 1.92 9.65
CA ILE A 53 -8.40 2.72 10.41
C ILE A 53 -8.91 1.83 11.54
N GLU A 54 -8.41 2.04 12.74
CA GLU A 54 -8.69 1.18 13.89
C GLU A 54 -9.76 1.82 14.77
N GLY A 55 -10.92 1.16 14.88
CA GLY A 55 -12.02 1.60 15.74
C GLY A 55 -11.97 0.96 17.11
N HIS A 56 -12.21 1.75 18.16
CA HIS A 56 -12.24 1.28 19.54
C HIS A 56 -13.47 1.80 20.30
N THR A 57 -13.89 1.05 21.32
CA THR A 57 -14.99 1.41 22.22
C THR A 57 -14.52 1.37 23.68
N ASP A 58 -15.37 1.87 24.58
CA ASP A 58 -15.28 1.49 26.00
C ASP A 58 -15.91 0.11 26.24
N ASN A 59 -15.88 -0.36 27.49
CA ASN A 59 -16.35 -1.68 27.89
C ASN A 59 -17.80 -1.71 28.42
N ASN A 60 -18.63 -0.69 28.17
CA ASN A 60 -19.99 -0.61 28.76
C ASN A 60 -21.03 -1.53 28.10
N ALA A 61 -20.72 -2.13 26.96
CA ALA A 61 -21.63 -2.97 26.19
C ALA A 61 -21.03 -4.37 25.94
N SER A 62 -21.84 -5.29 25.41
CA SER A 62 -21.39 -6.65 25.12
C SER A 62 -20.23 -6.67 24.12
N TYR A 63 -19.45 -7.75 24.14
CA TYR A 63 -18.33 -7.94 23.22
C TYR A 63 -18.75 -7.79 21.75
N ASP A 64 -19.77 -8.55 21.31
CA ASP A 64 -20.24 -8.53 19.93
C ASP A 64 -20.75 -7.15 19.51
N TYR A 65 -21.46 -6.47 20.42
CA TYR A 65 -21.95 -5.12 20.18
C TYR A 65 -20.80 -4.15 19.94
N ASN A 66 -19.81 -4.16 20.83
CA ASN A 66 -18.65 -3.27 20.74
C ASN A 66 -17.75 -3.57 19.54
N MET A 67 -17.59 -4.85 19.18
CA MET A 67 -16.91 -5.25 17.95
C MET A 67 -17.62 -4.70 16.71
N ASN A 68 -18.95 -4.84 16.63
CA ASN A 68 -19.72 -4.30 15.52
C ASN A 68 -19.68 -2.77 15.46
N LEU A 69 -19.86 -2.09 16.59
CA LEU A 69 -19.85 -0.63 16.67
C LEU A 69 -18.48 -0.06 16.25
N SER A 70 -17.39 -0.63 16.76
CA SER A 70 -16.04 -0.21 16.37
C SER A 70 -15.75 -0.44 14.89
N GLN A 71 -16.15 -1.60 14.34
CA GLN A 71 -15.98 -1.87 12.90
C GLN A 71 -16.80 -0.90 12.05
N ASN A 72 -18.04 -0.61 12.44
CA ASN A 72 -18.89 0.34 11.74
C ASN A 72 -18.32 1.76 11.77
N ARG A 73 -17.70 2.19 12.88
CA ARG A 73 -16.98 3.46 12.97
C ARG A 73 -15.77 3.51 12.04
N ALA A 74 -14.96 2.45 12.01
CA ALA A 74 -13.84 2.35 11.08
C ALA A 74 -14.30 2.41 9.61
N ASN A 75 -15.39 1.70 9.28
CA ASN A 75 -16.00 1.72 7.95
C ASN A 75 -16.55 3.11 7.60
N ALA A 76 -17.23 3.79 8.52
CA ALA A 76 -17.77 5.13 8.29
C ALA A 76 -16.67 6.15 7.99
N THR A 77 -15.57 6.10 8.75
CA THR A 77 -14.37 6.90 8.47
C THR A 77 -13.79 6.59 7.08
N ARG A 78 -13.64 5.31 6.73
CA ARG A 78 -13.19 4.90 5.40
C ARG A 78 -14.09 5.44 4.29
N PHE A 79 -15.40 5.26 4.42
CA PHE A 79 -16.36 5.70 3.41
C PHE A 79 -16.32 7.22 3.23
N TYR A 80 -16.17 7.98 4.32
CA TYR A 80 -15.99 9.42 4.21
C TYR A 80 -14.72 9.78 3.43
N LEU A 81 -13.56 9.21 3.79
CA LEU A 81 -12.29 9.46 3.10
C LEU A 81 -12.35 9.10 1.60
N VAL A 82 -12.96 7.96 1.27
CA VAL A 82 -13.18 7.55 -0.13
C VAL A 82 -14.10 8.53 -0.86
N SER A 83 -15.16 9.02 -0.20
CA SER A 83 -16.11 9.96 -0.81
C SER A 83 -15.48 11.31 -1.20
N ILE A 84 -14.35 11.66 -0.59
CA ILE A 84 -13.57 12.88 -0.88
C ILE A 84 -12.26 12.60 -1.66
N GLY A 85 -12.18 11.41 -2.27
CA GLY A 85 -11.19 11.06 -3.29
C GLY A 85 -9.95 10.32 -2.81
N VAL A 86 -9.92 9.81 -1.57
CA VAL A 86 -8.82 8.93 -1.12
C VAL A 86 -8.96 7.56 -1.79
N ASN A 87 -7.84 6.99 -2.27
CA ASN A 87 -7.87 5.67 -2.89
C ASN A 87 -8.28 4.61 -1.84
N PRO A 88 -9.36 3.83 -2.07
CA PRO A 88 -9.82 2.80 -1.14
C PRO A 88 -8.76 1.74 -0.79
N ASP A 89 -7.77 1.51 -1.66
CA ASP A 89 -6.71 0.53 -1.44
C ASP A 89 -5.68 0.98 -0.37
N GLN A 90 -5.62 2.28 -0.10
CA GLN A 90 -4.81 2.86 0.98
C GLN A 90 -5.44 2.65 2.36
N LEU A 91 -6.71 2.21 2.45
CA LEU A 91 -7.49 2.24 3.69
C LEU A 91 -7.94 0.85 4.14
N VAL A 92 -7.48 0.40 5.31
CA VAL A 92 -7.84 -0.89 5.91
C VAL A 92 -8.67 -0.69 7.19
N PRO A 93 -10.01 -0.77 7.15
CA PRO A 93 -10.83 -0.52 8.34
C PRO A 93 -10.90 -1.77 9.22
N LYS A 94 -10.69 -1.62 10.53
CA LYS A 94 -10.78 -2.73 11.49
C LYS A 94 -11.33 -2.27 12.84
N GLY A 95 -12.33 -2.97 13.35
CA GLY A 95 -12.86 -2.80 14.70
C GLY A 95 -12.13 -3.69 15.71
N TYR A 96 -11.85 -3.15 16.89
CA TYR A 96 -11.23 -3.88 18.01
C TYR A 96 -12.12 -3.94 19.26
N GLY A 97 -13.30 -3.33 19.23
CA GLY A 97 -14.16 -3.16 20.40
C GLY A 97 -13.38 -2.53 21.56
N PHE A 98 -13.52 -3.11 22.75
CA PHE A 98 -12.80 -2.68 23.95
C PHE A 98 -11.52 -3.47 24.24
N THR A 99 -11.05 -4.30 23.31
CA THR A 99 -9.91 -5.22 23.55
C THR A 99 -8.56 -4.52 23.67
N GLN A 100 -8.48 -3.25 23.25
CA GLN A 100 -7.26 -2.43 23.27
C GLN A 100 -7.54 -1.06 23.93
N PRO A 101 -7.75 -1.02 25.26
CA PRO A 101 -7.95 0.22 25.99
C PRO A 101 -6.62 0.99 26.12
N ILE A 102 -6.70 2.32 26.06
CA ILE A 102 -5.56 3.23 26.30
C ILE A 102 -5.69 3.98 27.63
N ALA A 103 -6.83 3.86 28.30
CA ALA A 103 -7.11 4.47 29.59
C ALA A 103 -8.03 3.57 30.43
N ASP A 104 -8.15 3.88 31.71
CA ASP A 104 -8.95 3.11 32.66
C ASP A 104 -10.46 3.17 32.34
N ASN A 105 -11.05 2.03 32.03
CA ASN A 105 -12.49 1.89 31.80
C ASN A 105 -13.34 2.06 33.09
N GLY A 106 -12.72 2.06 34.27
CA GLY A 106 -13.40 2.37 35.54
C GLY A 106 -13.88 3.81 35.64
N THR A 107 -13.21 4.76 34.96
CA THR A 107 -13.52 6.19 35.04
C THR A 107 -14.29 6.69 33.81
N ALA A 108 -15.13 7.73 33.99
CA ALA A 108 -15.84 8.34 32.87
C ALA A 108 -14.88 8.92 31.82
N ASP A 109 -13.81 9.56 32.28
CA ASP A 109 -12.77 10.15 31.44
C ASP A 109 -11.99 9.08 30.67
N GLY A 110 -11.58 7.99 31.32
CA GLY A 110 -10.86 6.91 30.65
C GLY A 110 -11.72 6.19 29.61
N ARG A 111 -13.02 6.00 29.88
CA ARG A 111 -13.97 5.51 28.86
C ARG A 111 -14.08 6.45 27.67
N ALA A 112 -14.09 7.77 27.92
CA ALA A 112 -14.09 8.76 26.82
C ALA A 112 -12.84 8.66 25.96
N LEU A 113 -11.67 8.46 26.56
CA LEU A 113 -10.42 8.25 25.84
C LEU A 113 -10.41 6.93 25.04
N ASN A 114 -11.06 5.87 25.54
CA ASN A 114 -11.13 4.57 24.84
C ASN A 114 -12.06 4.58 23.63
N ARG A 115 -13.08 5.46 23.59
CA ARG A 115 -13.96 5.68 22.44
C ARG A 115 -13.26 6.53 21.37
N ARG A 116 -12.44 5.90 20.54
CA ARG A 116 -11.56 6.58 19.58
C ARG A 116 -11.43 5.86 18.25
N VAL A 117 -10.89 6.55 17.26
CA VAL A 117 -10.37 5.97 16.02
C VAL A 117 -8.90 6.33 15.87
N GLU A 118 -8.09 5.39 15.42
CA GLU A 118 -6.67 5.58 15.14
C GLU A 118 -6.39 5.35 13.66
N LEU A 119 -5.41 6.07 13.11
CA LEU A 119 -4.75 5.70 11.86
C LEU A 119 -3.39 5.13 12.18
N LYS A 120 -3.20 3.88 11.81
CA LYS A 120 -1.90 3.23 11.90
C LYS A 120 -1.30 3.11 10.52
N LEU A 121 -0.10 3.64 10.28
CA LEU A 121 0.63 3.36 9.06
C LEU A 121 1.02 1.88 9.09
N VAL A 122 0.35 1.08 8.28
CA VAL A 122 0.55 -0.38 8.21
C VAL A 122 1.47 -0.81 7.08
N GLY A 123 1.87 0.14 6.23
CA GLY A 123 2.87 -0.08 5.21
C GLY A 123 3.05 1.15 4.33
N THR A 124 4.20 1.21 3.69
CA THR A 124 4.43 2.07 2.53
C THR A 124 4.45 1.16 1.32
N LEU A 125 3.82 1.59 0.24
CA LEU A 125 3.98 1.01 -1.07
C LEU A 125 5.42 1.18 -1.46
N VAL A 126 6.15 0.08 -1.40
CA VAL A 126 7.34 -0.10 -2.21
C VAL A 126 6.88 -0.68 -3.53
N LEU A 127 7.40 -0.14 -4.62
CA LEU A 127 7.37 -0.88 -5.88
C LEU A 127 8.00 -2.24 -5.57
N ALA A 128 7.27 -3.33 -5.76
CA ALA A 128 7.84 -4.66 -5.63
C ALA A 128 9.17 -4.64 -6.39
N PRO A 129 10.31 -5.00 -5.77
CA PRO A 129 11.58 -4.92 -6.46
C PRO A 129 11.45 -5.75 -7.74
N ALA A 130 11.73 -5.14 -8.88
CA ALA A 130 11.81 -5.84 -10.14
C ALA A 130 12.76 -7.02 -9.93
N LYS A 131 12.21 -8.24 -9.83
CA LYS A 131 13.05 -9.43 -9.72
C LYS A 131 13.81 -9.54 -11.04
N PRO A 132 15.14 -9.75 -11.03
CA PRO A 132 15.86 -10.07 -12.26
C PRO A 132 15.18 -11.27 -12.91
N THR A 133 14.53 -11.05 -14.06
CA THR A 133 13.69 -12.06 -14.66
C THR A 133 14.32 -12.54 -15.95
N LYS A 134 14.62 -13.84 -16.02
CA LYS A 134 15.32 -14.43 -17.16
C LYS A 134 14.35 -15.15 -18.09
N VAL A 135 14.61 -15.03 -19.38
CA VAL A 135 14.05 -15.86 -20.44
C VAL A 135 15.19 -16.66 -21.05
N TYR A 136 15.11 -17.97 -20.99
CA TYR A 136 16.08 -18.87 -21.61
C TYR A 136 15.66 -19.17 -23.05
N ILE A 137 16.57 -18.96 -23.98
CA ILE A 137 16.37 -19.18 -25.40
C ILE A 137 17.15 -20.42 -25.83
N SER A 138 16.49 -21.31 -26.55
CA SER A 138 17.11 -22.41 -27.28
C SER A 138 16.49 -22.54 -28.66
N THR A 139 17.02 -23.43 -29.48
CA THR A 139 16.64 -23.76 -30.87
C THR A 139 15.13 -23.95 -31.04
N PHE A 140 14.44 -24.42 -30.01
CA PHE A 140 13.02 -24.79 -30.10
C PHE A 140 12.08 -23.94 -29.25
N HIS A 141 12.58 -23.15 -28.29
CA HIS A 141 11.68 -22.45 -27.36
C HIS A 141 12.33 -21.27 -26.64
N ALA A 142 11.47 -20.31 -26.29
CA ALA A 142 11.72 -19.35 -25.21
C ALA A 142 11.03 -19.81 -23.92
N LYS A 143 11.75 -19.83 -22.79
CA LYS A 143 11.23 -20.27 -21.49
C LYS A 143 11.50 -19.24 -20.38
N PRO A 144 10.45 -18.74 -19.70
CA PRO A 144 9.04 -18.96 -20.00
C PRO A 144 8.63 -18.30 -21.32
N GLN A 145 7.65 -18.88 -22.02
CA GLN A 145 7.14 -18.32 -23.28
C GLN A 145 6.32 -17.04 -23.05
N GLN A 146 5.62 -16.96 -21.91
CA GLN A 146 4.97 -15.74 -21.43
C GLN A 146 5.52 -15.37 -20.05
N LEU A 147 5.85 -14.09 -19.88
CA LEU A 147 6.32 -13.55 -18.61
C LEU A 147 5.50 -12.30 -18.26
N GLU A 148 5.03 -12.21 -17.02
CA GLU A 148 4.34 -11.02 -16.51
C GLU A 148 5.22 -10.30 -15.48
N VAL A 149 5.43 -8.99 -15.68
CA VAL A 149 6.35 -8.18 -14.86
C VAL A 149 5.79 -6.77 -14.61
N PRO A 150 6.18 -6.07 -13.52
CA PRO A 150 5.81 -4.66 -13.33
C PRO A 150 6.62 -3.72 -14.24
N VAL A 151 6.08 -2.52 -14.49
CA VAL A 151 6.81 -1.41 -15.15
C VAL A 151 8.14 -1.14 -14.43
N GLY A 152 9.18 -0.89 -15.21
CA GLY A 152 10.55 -0.67 -14.76
C GLY A 152 11.36 -1.96 -14.62
N THR A 153 10.77 -3.13 -14.87
CA THR A 153 11.50 -4.40 -14.83
C THR A 153 12.49 -4.52 -15.98
N GLU A 154 13.71 -4.94 -15.65
CA GLU A 154 14.69 -5.41 -16.61
C GLU A 154 14.55 -6.93 -16.78
N VAL A 155 14.36 -7.37 -18.03
CA VAL A 155 14.28 -8.79 -18.40
C VAL A 155 15.53 -9.17 -19.17
N THR A 156 16.13 -10.32 -18.83
CA THR A 156 17.35 -10.82 -19.46
C THR A 156 17.05 -12.06 -20.31
N TRP A 157 17.35 -12.02 -21.60
CA TRP A 157 17.37 -13.19 -22.47
C TRP A 157 18.74 -13.85 -22.39
N VAL A 158 18.77 -15.16 -22.15
CA VAL A 158 19.99 -15.95 -22.05
C VAL A 158 19.97 -17.01 -23.13
N ASN A 159 20.98 -17.02 -23.99
CA ASN A 159 21.20 -18.11 -24.94
C ASN A 159 21.65 -19.35 -24.18
N TYR A 160 20.87 -20.43 -24.29
CA TYR A 160 21.09 -21.67 -23.59
C TYR A 160 21.50 -22.82 -24.53
N ASP A 161 21.87 -22.51 -25.78
CA ASP A 161 22.52 -23.47 -26.66
C ASP A 161 23.69 -22.83 -27.45
N GLU A 162 24.30 -23.62 -28.33
CA GLU A 162 25.47 -23.26 -29.12
C GLU A 162 25.10 -22.61 -30.47
N ILE A 163 23.81 -22.28 -30.68
CA ILE A 163 23.31 -21.67 -31.91
C ILE A 163 23.05 -20.19 -31.64
N SER A 164 23.31 -19.33 -32.62
CA SER A 164 22.96 -17.92 -32.51
C SER A 164 21.45 -17.71 -32.58
N HIS A 165 20.93 -16.85 -31.72
CA HIS A 165 19.54 -16.41 -31.73
C HIS A 165 19.49 -14.90 -31.86
N ASP A 166 18.34 -14.41 -32.29
CA ASP A 166 17.97 -13.04 -32.05
C ASP A 166 16.64 -12.92 -31.33
N ILE A 167 16.45 -11.81 -30.64
CA ILE A 167 15.16 -11.38 -30.11
C ILE A 167 14.81 -10.11 -30.84
N SER A 168 13.63 -10.05 -31.43
CA SER A 168 13.09 -8.87 -32.11
C SER A 168 11.69 -8.61 -31.58
N PHE A 169 11.43 -7.39 -31.11
CA PHE A 169 10.12 -6.96 -30.63
C PHE A 169 9.39 -6.17 -31.71
N ASP A 170 8.12 -6.50 -31.94
CA ASP A 170 7.32 -5.78 -32.92
C ASP A 170 7.16 -4.31 -32.51
N GLY A 171 7.49 -3.39 -33.41
CA GLY A 171 7.32 -1.95 -33.20
C GLY A 171 8.31 -1.28 -32.24
N VAL A 172 9.29 -2.01 -31.67
CA VAL A 172 10.34 -1.43 -30.83
C VAL A 172 11.62 -1.27 -31.65
N MET A 173 12.00 -0.03 -31.97
CA MET A 173 13.22 0.25 -32.73
C MET A 173 14.47 -0.22 -31.98
N GLY A 174 15.45 -0.78 -32.72
CA GLY A 174 16.72 -1.23 -32.14
C GLY A 174 16.63 -2.53 -31.33
N SER A 175 15.45 -3.16 -31.29
CA SER A 175 15.18 -4.32 -30.45
C SER A 175 15.70 -5.65 -31.01
N ARG A 176 16.33 -5.66 -32.20
CA ARG A 176 16.95 -6.85 -32.79
C ARG A 176 18.28 -7.14 -32.12
N ILE A 177 18.27 -8.07 -31.20
CA ILE A 177 19.38 -8.37 -30.30
C ILE A 177 19.99 -9.70 -30.71
N TRP A 178 21.25 -9.71 -31.11
CA TRP A 178 21.96 -10.95 -31.44
C TRP A 178 22.62 -11.55 -30.21
N THR A 179 22.32 -12.80 -29.89
CA THR A 179 23.12 -13.58 -28.96
C THR A 179 24.21 -14.31 -29.73
N SER A 180 25.47 -14.08 -29.36
CA SER A 180 26.62 -14.81 -29.91
C SER A 180 26.48 -16.33 -29.66
N PRO A 181 27.05 -17.21 -30.52
CA PRO A 181 26.86 -18.66 -30.44
C PRO A 181 27.43 -19.30 -29.17
N TRP A 182 28.12 -18.55 -28.30
CA TRP A 182 28.58 -19.09 -27.02
C TRP A 182 27.43 -19.24 -26.02
N LEU A 183 27.39 -20.42 -25.40
CA LEU A 183 26.48 -20.74 -24.30
C LEU A 183 26.58 -19.69 -23.19
N GLY A 184 25.43 -19.19 -22.72
CA GLY A 184 25.36 -18.25 -21.61
C GLY A 184 25.45 -16.77 -21.99
N ASN A 185 25.65 -16.44 -23.27
CA ASN A 185 25.49 -15.06 -23.75
C ASN A 185 24.11 -14.54 -23.41
N SER A 186 24.04 -13.27 -23.00
CA SER A 186 22.78 -12.70 -22.56
C SER A 186 22.63 -11.23 -22.96
N TYR A 187 21.38 -10.77 -22.95
CA TYR A 187 21.02 -9.39 -23.18
C TYR A 187 19.85 -8.99 -22.29
N SER A 188 19.87 -7.77 -21.79
CA SER A 188 18.81 -7.22 -20.95
C SER A 188 18.08 -6.06 -21.63
N LEU A 189 16.75 -6.04 -21.49
CA LEU A 189 15.92 -4.89 -21.87
C LEU A 189 15.06 -4.46 -20.69
N LYS A 190 15.03 -3.15 -20.42
CA LYS A 190 14.16 -2.55 -19.42
C LYS A 190 12.83 -2.12 -20.04
N PHE A 191 11.73 -2.45 -19.36
CA PHE A 191 10.38 -2.13 -19.81
C PHE A 191 9.75 -1.02 -18.96
N ASP A 192 9.91 0.23 -19.38
CA ASP A 192 9.44 1.40 -18.64
C ASP A 192 7.98 1.80 -18.94
N GLN A 193 7.27 1.06 -19.80
CA GLN A 193 5.88 1.31 -20.15
C GLN A 193 5.04 0.04 -19.98
N ALA A 194 3.83 0.21 -19.45
CA ALA A 194 2.87 -0.88 -19.35
C ALA A 194 2.38 -1.24 -20.77
N GLY A 195 2.16 -2.53 -21.01
CA GLY A 195 1.79 -3.02 -22.31
C GLY A 195 2.08 -4.49 -22.51
N THR A 196 1.82 -4.97 -23.71
CA THR A 196 2.17 -6.32 -24.12
C THR A 196 3.21 -6.23 -25.24
N TYR A 197 4.35 -6.85 -25.01
CA TYR A 197 5.50 -6.85 -25.90
C TYR A 197 5.72 -8.27 -26.43
N ASN A 198 5.29 -8.53 -27.66
CA ASN A 198 5.57 -9.79 -28.33
C ASN A 198 6.98 -9.75 -28.92
N TYR A 199 7.70 -10.86 -28.80
CA TYR A 199 9.02 -11.01 -29.40
C TYR A 199 9.15 -12.33 -30.16
N ARG A 200 10.06 -12.35 -31.12
CA ARG A 200 10.40 -13.52 -31.93
C ARG A 200 11.87 -13.54 -32.32
N CYS A 201 12.38 -14.73 -32.61
CA CYS A 201 13.64 -14.94 -33.30
C CYS A 201 13.40 -14.92 -34.81
N SER A 202 14.28 -14.23 -35.54
CA SER A 202 14.26 -14.18 -37.01
C SER A 202 14.82 -15.45 -37.64
N VAL A 203 15.68 -16.18 -36.91
CA VAL A 203 16.33 -17.41 -37.38
C VAL A 203 15.46 -18.64 -37.14
N HIS A 204 14.82 -18.74 -35.97
CA HIS A 204 13.99 -19.89 -35.56
C HIS A 204 12.54 -19.47 -35.34
N LYS A 205 11.63 -19.97 -36.17
CA LYS A 205 10.20 -19.58 -36.12
C LYS A 205 9.50 -19.97 -34.80
N ASP A 206 9.96 -21.04 -34.16
CA ASP A 206 9.39 -21.56 -32.92
C ASP A 206 9.89 -20.83 -31.67
N VAL A 207 10.90 -19.98 -31.81
CA VAL A 207 11.44 -19.16 -30.72
C VAL A 207 10.71 -17.82 -30.70
N ASN A 208 9.63 -17.78 -29.95
CA ASN A 208 8.80 -16.60 -29.75
C ASN A 208 8.28 -16.53 -28.31
N GLY A 209 7.80 -15.37 -27.90
CA GLY A 209 7.19 -15.20 -26.60
C GLY A 209 6.60 -13.82 -26.38
N LYS A 210 6.15 -13.57 -25.15
CA LYS A 210 5.42 -12.36 -24.79
C LYS A 210 5.78 -11.88 -23.39
N ILE A 211 6.12 -10.61 -23.27
CA ILE A 211 6.27 -9.91 -22.00
C ILE A 211 5.01 -9.07 -21.75
N VAL A 212 4.28 -9.37 -20.68
CA VAL A 212 3.14 -8.58 -20.21
C VAL A 212 3.62 -7.67 -19.11
N VAL A 213 3.80 -6.40 -19.43
CA VAL A 213 4.23 -5.38 -18.49
C VAL A 213 2.97 -4.77 -17.89
N LYS A 214 2.70 -5.11 -16.64
CA LYS A 214 1.58 -4.53 -15.90
C LYS A 214 2.04 -3.20 -15.31
N PRO A 215 1.15 -2.19 -15.18
CA PRO A 215 1.41 -1.06 -14.29
C PRO A 215 1.93 -1.61 -12.98
N SER A 216 3.00 -1.04 -12.43
CA SER A 216 3.58 -1.54 -11.20
C SER A 216 2.47 -1.63 -10.15
N VAL A 217 2.08 -2.86 -9.81
CA VAL A 217 1.20 -3.09 -8.68
C VAL A 217 2.04 -2.81 -7.46
N ALA A 218 1.61 -1.79 -6.75
CA ALA A 218 2.22 -1.37 -5.53
C ALA A 218 2.01 -2.53 -4.53
N GLU A 219 3.06 -3.32 -4.27
CA GLU A 219 3.00 -4.33 -3.22
C GLU A 219 3.14 -3.59 -1.89
N TYR A 220 2.11 -3.68 -1.07
CA TYR A 220 2.20 -3.23 0.31
C TYR A 220 3.10 -4.21 1.06
N VAL A 221 4.32 -3.81 1.39
CA VAL A 221 5.09 -4.53 2.41
C VAL A 221 4.46 -4.17 3.75
N THR A 222 3.63 -5.09 4.24
CA THR A 222 3.10 -5.03 5.61
C THR A 222 4.25 -5.32 6.55
N THR A 223 4.74 -4.32 7.28
CA THR A 223 5.51 -4.61 8.49
C THR A 223 4.50 -5.13 9.51
N GLU A 224 4.56 -6.42 9.84
CA GLU A 224 3.82 -6.93 10.98
C GLU A 224 4.14 -6.02 12.17
N SER A 225 3.10 -5.36 12.71
CA SER A 225 3.30 -4.54 13.91
C SER A 225 3.80 -5.47 15.01
N PRO A 226 4.96 -5.20 15.64
CA PRO A 226 5.31 -5.93 16.84
C PRO A 226 4.23 -5.64 17.88
N VAL A 227 3.59 -6.70 18.37
CA VAL A 227 2.84 -6.67 19.62
C VAL A 227 3.88 -6.43 20.70
N TYR A 228 3.87 -5.27 21.37
CA TYR A 228 4.57 -5.14 22.63
C TYR A 228 3.76 -4.32 23.63
N GLY A 229 3.43 -4.98 24.74
CA GLY A 229 3.06 -4.30 25.97
C GLY A 229 4.17 -3.34 26.36
N GLY A 230 3.78 -2.11 26.70
CA GLY A 230 4.67 -1.12 27.27
C GLY A 230 5.79 -0.65 26.34
N GLN A 231 5.47 -0.02 25.20
CA GLN A 231 6.41 0.89 24.53
C GLN A 231 5.74 2.21 24.19
N THR A 232 6.48 3.27 24.47
CA THR A 232 6.10 4.67 24.39
C THR A 232 5.53 5.01 23.02
N THR A 233 4.25 5.40 22.99
CA THR A 233 3.66 6.13 21.88
C THR A 233 4.57 7.31 21.56
N SER A 234 5.18 7.35 20.38
CA SER A 234 5.48 8.64 19.75
C SER A 234 4.11 9.21 19.37
N SER A 235 3.41 9.74 20.38
CA SER A 235 2.20 10.50 20.15
C SER A 235 2.69 11.77 19.48
N TYR A 236 2.46 11.89 18.17
CA TYR A 236 2.33 13.21 17.57
C TYR A 236 1.13 13.85 18.26
N LYS A 237 1.39 14.51 19.40
CA LYS A 237 0.41 15.38 20.04
C LYS A 237 0.17 16.48 19.03
N ALA A 238 -1.06 16.58 18.52
CA ALA A 238 -1.55 17.87 18.09
C ALA A 238 -1.49 18.77 19.35
N ILE A 239 -0.39 19.51 19.52
CA ILE A 239 -0.25 20.45 20.63
C ILE A 239 -1.18 21.61 20.29
N GLN A 240 -2.33 21.66 20.97
CA GLN A 240 -3.17 22.85 21.01
C GLN A 240 -2.74 23.64 22.26
N THR A 241 -1.76 24.52 22.13
CA THR A 241 -1.55 25.57 23.15
C THR A 241 -2.74 26.50 23.08
N ARG A 242 -3.66 26.37 24.05
CA ARG A 242 -4.58 27.45 24.38
C ARG A 242 -3.75 28.58 24.95
N GLU A 243 -3.59 29.67 24.20
CA GLU A 243 -3.44 30.96 24.87
C GLU A 243 -4.84 31.45 25.27
N PRO A 244 -5.02 31.93 26.51
CA PRO A 244 -6.29 32.51 26.91
C PRO A 244 -6.51 33.83 26.17
N TYR A 245 -7.68 33.96 25.57
CA TYR A 245 -8.22 35.27 25.22
C TYR A 245 -8.39 36.11 26.48
N GLY A 246 -7.81 37.32 26.48
CA GLY A 246 -8.35 38.48 27.19
C GLY A 246 -7.42 39.13 28.22
N GLY A 247 -7.07 40.39 27.96
CA GLY A 247 -6.46 41.33 28.91
C GLY A 247 -5.61 42.38 28.25
#